data_AF-U2DDJ2-F1
#
_entry.id   AF-U2DDJ2-F1
#
_cell.length_a   1.000
_cell.length_b   1.000
_cell.length_c   1.000
_cell.angle_alpha   90.00
_cell.angle_beta   90.00
_cell.angle_gamma   90.00
#
_symmetry.space_group_name_H-M   'P 1'
#
loop_
_entity.id
_entity.type
_entity.pdbx_description
1 polymer ?
#
loop_
_entity_poly.entity_id
_entity_poly.type
_entity_poly.pdbx_seq_one_letter_code
_entity_poly.pdbx_strand_id
1 'polypeptide(L)'
;MVEFVDGMPDGKYSISDKAALYCIGKVNEEAIAKTGAGVPAYITEAFMRTGSYDCPKQYQDVIKNCLKSYAEEIYGIIQANHYNLDLTKMVFMGGGSSIVEHFGANEGKDVQFVTDIHANARGCEEAVKSIIRAKQRKMRTA
;
A
#
# COMPACT_ATOMS: atom_id res chain seq x y z
N MET A 1 11.15 -0.54 -14.16
CA MET A 1 9.74 -0.61 -14.62
C MET A 1 9.42 -2.09 -14.74
N VAL A 2 8.36 -2.57 -14.10
CA VAL A 2 7.88 -3.93 -14.37
C VAL A 2 7.34 -3.91 -15.79
N GLU A 3 8.06 -4.53 -16.71
CA GLU A 3 7.60 -4.65 -18.09
C GLU A 3 6.64 -5.83 -18.22
N PHE A 4 5.77 -5.78 -19.22
CA PHE A 4 4.95 -6.92 -19.59
C PHE A 4 5.53 -7.55 -20.85
N VAL A 5 6.01 -8.79 -20.73
CA VAL A 5 6.46 -9.62 -21.86
C VAL A 5 5.38 -10.64 -22.14
N ASP A 6 4.81 -10.62 -23.33
CA ASP A 6 3.69 -11.49 -23.74
C ASP A 6 2.47 -11.46 -22.79
N GLY A 7 2.22 -10.28 -22.19
CA GLY A 7 1.11 -10.08 -21.24
C GLY A 7 1.36 -10.60 -19.83
N MET A 8 2.58 -11.06 -19.52
CA MET A 8 3.02 -11.44 -18.19
C MET A 8 4.03 -10.43 -17.64
N PRO A 9 4.04 -10.15 -16.33
CA PRO A 9 5.11 -9.37 -15.71
C PRO A 9 6.48 -10.02 -16.00
N ASP A 10 7.48 -9.20 -16.31
CA ASP A 10 8.87 -9.60 -16.60
C ASP A 10 9.62 -10.25 -15.41
N GLY A 11 8.94 -10.40 -14.27
CA GLY A 11 9.46 -11.01 -13.06
C GLY A 11 10.40 -10.11 -12.25
N LYS A 12 10.64 -8.86 -12.69
CA LYS A 12 11.49 -7.91 -11.95
C LYS A 12 10.67 -7.22 -10.86
N TYR A 13 10.51 -7.90 -9.73
CA TYR A 13 9.84 -7.34 -8.55
C TYR A 13 10.80 -7.22 -7.37
N SER A 14 10.49 -6.26 -6.50
CA SER A 14 11.19 -6.04 -5.22
C SER A 14 10.22 -6.30 -4.08
N ILE A 15 10.68 -6.98 -3.03
CA ILE A 15 9.87 -7.32 -1.86
C ILE A 15 10.42 -6.57 -0.65
N SER A 16 9.53 -6.06 0.18
CA SER A 16 9.83 -5.43 1.47
C SER A 16 9.09 -6.16 2.60
N ASP A 17 9.71 -6.20 3.77
CA ASP A 17 9.12 -6.68 5.03
C ASP A 17 8.28 -5.60 5.76
N LYS A 18 8.25 -4.37 5.23
CA LYS A 18 7.60 -3.20 5.85
C LYS A 18 6.08 -3.15 5.60
N ALA A 19 5.37 -4.19 5.99
CA ALA A 19 3.91 -4.27 5.89
C ALA A 19 3.19 -3.42 6.96
N ALA A 20 1.85 -3.34 6.91
CA ALA A 20 1.06 -2.57 7.88
C ALA A 20 1.29 -2.99 9.35
N LEU A 21 1.49 -4.29 9.61
CA LEU A 21 1.77 -4.80 10.96
C LEU A 21 3.08 -4.24 11.53
N TYR A 22 4.10 -4.06 10.70
CA TYR A 22 5.35 -3.41 11.09
C TYR A 22 5.08 -1.97 11.56
N CYS A 23 4.25 -1.22 10.82
CA CYS A 23 3.88 0.13 11.17
C CYS A 23 3.09 0.19 12.50
N ILE A 24 2.15 -0.73 12.72
CA ILE A 24 1.41 -0.84 13.99
C ILE A 24 2.36 -1.07 15.16
N GLY A 25 3.34 -1.96 15.00
CA GLY A 25 4.39 -2.20 16.00
C GLY A 25 5.17 -0.92 16.34
N LYS A 26 5.68 -0.22 15.31
CA LYS A 26 6.39 1.05 15.48
C LYS A 26 5.57 2.12 16.22
N VAL A 27 4.29 2.25 15.89
CA VAL A 27 3.40 3.21 16.56
C VAL A 27 3.27 2.89 18.05
N ASN A 28 3.12 1.61 18.40
CA ASN A 28 3.01 1.20 19.79
C ASN A 28 4.30 1.43 20.58
N GLU A 29 5.46 1.10 19.99
CA GLU A 29 6.78 1.35 20.58
C GLU A 29 6.98 2.85 20.85
N GLU A 30 6.69 3.69 19.87
CA GLU A 30 6.86 5.15 19.97
C GLU A 30 5.89 5.76 21.01
N ALA A 31 4.66 5.25 21.10
CA ALA A 31 3.70 5.69 22.11
C ALA A 31 4.16 5.36 23.53
N ILE A 32 4.67 4.15 23.77
CA ILE A 32 5.25 3.76 25.06
C ILE A 32 6.41 4.70 25.41
N ALA A 33 7.31 4.95 24.47
CA ALA A 33 8.47 5.81 24.68
C ALA A 33 8.09 7.25 25.05
N LYS A 34 7.05 7.82 24.43
CA LYS A 34 6.67 9.23 24.60
C LYS A 34 5.65 9.49 25.69
N THR A 35 4.75 8.53 25.95
CA THR A 35 3.62 8.72 26.87
C THR A 35 3.63 7.75 28.04
N GLY A 36 4.55 6.79 28.08
CA GLY A 36 4.60 5.72 29.10
C GLY A 36 3.51 4.66 28.95
N ALA A 37 2.72 4.68 27.88
CA ALA A 37 1.61 3.75 27.67
C ALA A 37 1.43 3.42 26.19
N GLY A 38 1.12 2.15 25.91
CA GLY A 38 0.91 1.66 24.55
C GLY A 38 -0.40 2.12 23.92
N VAL A 39 -0.48 1.92 22.60
CA VAL A 39 -1.68 2.20 21.80
C VAL A 39 -2.25 0.87 21.29
N PRO A 40 -3.50 0.52 21.63
CA PRO A 40 -4.17 -0.63 21.04
C PRO A 40 -4.20 -0.57 19.51
N ALA A 41 -3.92 -1.69 18.84
CA ALA A 41 -3.81 -1.74 17.38
C ALA A 41 -5.04 -1.17 16.65
N TYR A 42 -6.26 -1.42 17.15
CA TYR A 42 -7.49 -0.93 16.52
C TYR A 42 -7.56 0.60 16.40
N ILE A 43 -6.91 1.35 17.30
CA ILE A 43 -6.84 2.81 17.24
C ILE A 43 -5.93 3.22 16.08
N THR A 44 -4.74 2.65 16.00
CA THR A 44 -3.80 2.89 14.89
C THR A 44 -4.44 2.52 13.55
N GLU A 45 -5.10 1.37 13.47
CA GLU A 45 -5.82 0.94 12.27
C GLU A 45 -6.96 1.90 11.88
N ALA A 46 -7.61 2.53 12.86
CA ALA A 46 -8.62 3.55 12.57
C ALA A 46 -7.98 4.76 11.87
N PHE A 47 -6.86 5.28 12.39
CA PHE A 47 -6.10 6.31 11.69
C PHE A 47 -5.67 5.86 10.29
N MET A 48 -5.20 4.63 10.13
CA MET A 48 -4.80 4.09 8.82
C MET A 48 -5.96 4.09 7.81
N ARG A 49 -7.18 3.72 8.24
CA ARG A 49 -8.35 3.66 7.35
C ARG A 49 -8.93 5.03 7.02
N THR A 50 -9.02 5.92 8.01
CA THR A 50 -9.85 7.15 7.91
C THR A 50 -9.04 8.44 8.00
N GLY A 51 -7.73 8.37 8.18
CA GLY A 51 -6.84 9.52 8.39
C GLY A 51 -6.91 10.12 9.81
N SER A 52 -7.86 9.70 10.65
CA SER A 52 -8.04 10.28 11.99
C SER A 52 -8.79 9.36 12.95
N TYR A 53 -8.59 9.59 14.24
CA TYR A 53 -9.36 8.95 15.31
C TYR A 53 -9.46 9.91 16.50
N ASP A 54 -10.60 9.89 17.19
CA ASP A 54 -10.81 10.72 18.37
C ASP A 54 -10.12 10.12 19.60
N CYS A 55 -9.01 10.72 19.99
CA CYS A 55 -8.25 10.36 21.19
C CYS A 55 -7.43 11.57 21.68
N PRO A 56 -6.82 11.51 22.88
CA PRO A 56 -6.03 12.63 23.40
C PRO A 56 -4.92 13.07 22.44
N LYS A 57 -4.70 14.38 22.35
CA LYS A 57 -3.83 15.03 21.35
C LYS A 57 -2.42 14.43 21.29
N GLN A 58 -1.84 14.13 22.45
CA GLN A 58 -0.53 13.50 22.55
C GLN A 58 -0.42 12.18 21.77
N TYR A 59 -1.47 11.35 21.78
CA TYR A 59 -1.49 10.08 21.04
C TYR A 59 -1.76 10.33 19.56
N GLN A 60 -2.65 11.27 19.22
CA GLN A 60 -2.87 11.64 17.82
C GLN A 60 -1.56 12.06 17.15
N ASP A 61 -0.76 12.87 17.83
CA ASP A 61 0.48 13.40 17.27
C ASP A 61 1.54 12.30 17.11
N VAL A 62 1.69 11.40 18.09
CA VAL A 62 2.58 10.24 17.96
C VAL A 62 2.18 9.36 16.78
N ILE A 63 0.90 8.97 16.71
CA ILE A 63 0.40 8.05 15.67
C ILE A 63 0.55 8.69 14.29
N LYS A 64 0.11 9.94 14.10
CA LYS A 64 0.21 10.65 12.82
C LYS A 64 1.66 10.79 12.36
N ASN A 65 2.59 11.09 13.27
CA ASN A 65 4.00 11.20 12.92
C ASN A 65 4.58 9.85 12.47
N CYS A 66 4.29 8.76 13.19
CA CYS A 66 4.71 7.43 12.77
C CYS A 66 4.13 7.01 11.42
N LEU A 67 2.85 7.32 11.14
CA LEU A 67 2.21 7.00 9.87
C LEU A 67 2.80 7.80 8.70
N LYS A 68 3.14 9.08 8.92
CA LYS A 68 3.87 9.90 7.95
C LYS A 68 5.26 9.34 7.66
N SER A 69 6.03 9.05 8.70
CA SER A 69 7.37 8.46 8.56
C SER A 69 7.33 7.08 7.87
N TYR A 70 6.29 6.29 8.12
CA TYR A 70 6.07 5.03 7.40
C TYR A 70 5.79 5.27 5.91
N ALA A 71 4.93 6.23 5.56
CA ALA A 71 4.67 6.55 4.16
C ALA A 71 5.93 7.09 3.44
N GLU A 72 6.75 7.88 4.12
CA GLU A 72 8.07 8.30 3.64
C GLU A 72 9.02 7.10 3.45
N GLU A 73 9.03 6.14 4.37
CA GLU A 73 9.82 4.90 4.25
C GLU A 73 9.41 4.09 3.02
N ILE A 74 8.11 3.99 2.71
CA ILE A 74 7.60 3.33 1.49
C ILE A 74 8.10 4.03 0.23
N TYR A 75 8.03 5.37 0.16
CA TYR A 75 8.60 6.11 -0.97
C TYR A 75 10.12 5.94 -1.07
N GLY A 76 10.83 5.89 0.05
CA GLY A 76 12.26 5.60 0.11
C GLY A 76 12.60 4.22 -0.45
N ILE A 77 11.79 3.20 -0.17
CA ILE A 77 11.94 1.86 -0.75
C ILE A 77 11.76 1.91 -2.28
N ILE A 78 10.78 2.65 -2.79
CA ILE A 78 10.56 2.79 -4.23
C ILE A 78 11.79 3.44 -4.89
N GLN A 79 12.30 4.54 -4.32
CA GLN A 79 13.52 5.20 -4.80
C GLN A 79 14.75 4.30 -4.73
N ALA A 80 14.92 3.55 -3.64
CA ALA A 80 16.02 2.60 -3.48
C ALA A 80 16.01 1.48 -4.54
N ASN A 81 14.84 1.20 -5.13
CA ASN A 81 14.69 0.30 -6.27
C ASN A 81 14.83 1.02 -7.63
N HIS A 82 15.48 2.18 -7.64
CA HIS A 82 15.82 2.97 -8.83
C HIS A 82 14.62 3.51 -9.60
N TYR A 83 13.48 3.72 -8.94
CA TYR A 83 12.33 4.42 -9.51
C TYR A 83 12.41 5.91 -9.18
N ASN A 84 12.31 6.75 -10.22
CA ASN A 84 12.21 8.20 -10.03
C ASN A 84 10.76 8.57 -9.70
N LEU A 85 10.50 9.07 -8.49
CA LEU A 85 9.15 9.39 -8.02
C LEU A 85 8.45 10.50 -8.82
N ASP A 86 9.21 11.36 -9.50
CA ASP A 86 8.67 12.48 -10.29
C ASP A 86 8.27 12.04 -11.71
N LEU A 87 8.84 10.93 -12.19
CA LEU A 87 8.63 10.43 -13.55
C LEU A 87 7.84 9.12 -13.59
N THR A 88 7.70 8.44 -12.45
CA THR A 88 7.07 7.12 -12.36
C THR A 88 5.63 7.26 -11.93
N LYS A 89 4.71 6.84 -12.81
CA LYS A 89 3.33 6.62 -12.40
C LYS A 89 3.25 5.44 -11.43
N MET A 90 2.75 5.69 -10.22
CA MET A 90 2.65 4.70 -9.16
C MET A 90 1.19 4.36 -8.87
N VAL A 91 0.89 3.08 -8.74
CA VAL A 91 -0.43 2.60 -8.33
C VAL A 91 -0.26 1.84 -7.02
N PHE A 92 -0.75 2.41 -5.92
CA PHE A 92 -0.79 1.74 -4.63
C PHE A 92 -2.10 0.98 -4.49
N MET A 93 -2.01 -0.30 -4.13
CA MET A 93 -3.17 -1.19 -4.04
C MET A 93 -3.26 -1.87 -2.68
N GLY A 94 -4.47 -2.36 -2.36
CA GLY A 94 -4.74 -3.14 -1.15
C GLY A 94 -4.93 -2.27 0.09
N GLY A 95 -5.27 -2.89 1.23
CA GLY A 95 -5.68 -2.14 2.43
C GLY A 95 -4.61 -1.18 2.96
N GLY A 96 -3.33 -1.55 2.87
CA GLY A 96 -2.21 -0.71 3.32
C GLY A 96 -1.99 0.55 2.48
N SER A 97 -2.54 0.61 1.27
CA SER A 97 -2.42 1.81 0.40
C SER A 97 -3.06 3.05 1.01
N SER A 98 -4.11 2.87 1.83
CA SER A 98 -4.79 3.95 2.56
C SER A 98 -3.85 4.74 3.48
N ILE A 99 -2.80 4.12 4.00
CA ILE A 99 -1.80 4.79 4.84
C ILE A 99 -1.02 5.83 4.03
N VAL A 100 -0.57 5.44 2.83
CA VAL A 100 0.16 6.33 1.92
C VAL A 100 -0.79 7.39 1.35
N GLU A 101 -2.06 7.05 1.11
CA GLU A 101 -3.09 7.99 0.68
C GLU A 101 -3.29 9.13 1.70
N HIS A 102 -3.45 8.79 2.98
CA HIS A 102 -3.75 9.77 4.04
C HIS A 102 -2.52 10.50 4.58
N PHE A 103 -1.37 9.83 4.65
CA PHE A 103 -0.18 10.33 5.37
C PHE A 103 1.07 10.49 4.49
N GLY A 104 1.02 10.08 3.24
CA GLY A 104 2.11 10.27 2.29
C GLY A 104 2.21 11.71 1.79
N ALA A 105 3.44 12.16 1.52
CA ALA A 105 3.71 13.41 0.83
C ALA A 105 3.38 13.26 -0.67
N ASN A 106 2.09 13.19 -1.02
CA ASN A 106 1.63 12.83 -2.37
C ASN A 106 1.60 14.01 -3.34
N GLU A 107 1.68 15.25 -2.84
CA GLU A 107 1.67 16.44 -3.67
C GLU A 107 2.81 16.41 -4.70
N GLY A 108 2.47 16.70 -5.96
CA GLY A 108 3.40 16.69 -7.09
C GLY A 108 3.75 15.29 -7.64
N LYS A 109 3.25 14.19 -7.07
CA LYS A 109 3.52 12.83 -7.56
C LYS A 109 2.36 12.29 -8.41
N ASP A 110 2.67 11.52 -9.46
CA ASP A 110 1.67 10.78 -10.23
C ASP A 110 1.31 9.46 -9.52
N VAL A 111 0.41 9.56 -8.53
CA VAL A 111 -0.02 8.45 -7.68
C VAL A 111 -1.51 8.17 -7.82
N GLN A 112 -1.86 6.89 -7.89
CA GLN A 112 -3.24 6.41 -7.84
C GLN A 112 -3.40 5.41 -6.70
N PHE A 113 -4.53 5.49 -6.00
CA PHE A 113 -4.86 4.61 -4.89
C PHE A 113 -6.05 3.72 -5.26
N VAL A 114 -5.86 2.40 -5.14
CA VAL A 114 -6.91 1.39 -5.32
C VAL A 114 -7.10 0.66 -4.00
N THR A 115 -7.98 1.21 -3.17
CA THR A 115 -8.25 0.73 -1.80
C THR A 115 -9.28 -0.39 -1.73
N ASP A 116 -9.90 -0.80 -2.84
CA ASP A 116 -10.73 -2.02 -2.88
C ASP A 116 -9.86 -3.24 -2.55
N ILE A 117 -10.06 -3.80 -1.36
CA ILE A 117 -9.34 -4.97 -0.87
C ILE A 117 -9.54 -6.21 -1.75
N HIS A 118 -10.59 -6.22 -2.58
CA HIS A 118 -10.89 -7.31 -3.50
C HIS A 118 -10.28 -7.09 -4.89
N ALA A 119 -9.62 -5.97 -5.16
CA ALA A 119 -9.11 -5.65 -6.50
C ALA A 119 -8.21 -6.77 -7.06
N ASN A 120 -7.33 -7.31 -6.24
CA ASN A 120 -6.46 -8.43 -6.64
C ASN A 120 -7.27 -9.71 -6.93
N ALA A 121 -8.27 -10.02 -6.10
CA ALA A 121 -9.11 -11.20 -6.29
C ALA A 121 -9.94 -11.09 -7.59
N ARG A 122 -10.56 -9.93 -7.82
CA ARG A 122 -11.27 -9.63 -9.09
C ARG A 122 -10.33 -9.74 -10.29
N GLY A 123 -9.10 -9.24 -10.17
CA GLY A 123 -8.07 -9.37 -11.21
C GLY A 123 -7.77 -10.84 -11.55
N CYS A 124 -7.61 -11.70 -10.53
CA CYS A 124 -7.44 -13.14 -10.71
C CYS A 124 -8.65 -13.78 -11.40
N GLU A 125 -9.87 -13.45 -10.98
CA GLU A 125 -11.09 -13.97 -11.62
C GLU A 125 -11.19 -13.59 -13.10
N GLU A 126 -10.92 -12.33 -13.44
CA GLU A 126 -10.97 -11.86 -14.82
C GLU A 126 -9.85 -12.49 -15.68
N ALA A 127 -8.66 -12.70 -15.11
CA ALA A 127 -7.58 -13.42 -15.79
C ALA A 127 -8.02 -14.86 -16.16
N VAL A 128 -8.62 -15.59 -15.22
CA VAL A 128 -9.14 -16.94 -15.46
C VAL A 128 -10.26 -16.93 -16.51
N LYS A 129 -11.23 -16.02 -16.41
CA LYS A 129 -12.31 -15.87 -17.41
C LYS A 129 -11.74 -15.59 -18.80
N SER A 130 -10.72 -14.75 -18.92
CA SER A 130 -10.05 -14.43 -20.19
C SER A 130 -9.43 -15.68 -20.82
N ILE A 131 -8.71 -16.48 -20.03
CA ILE A 131 -8.10 -17.74 -20.49
C ILE A 131 -9.17 -18.73 -21.00
N ILE A 132 -10.28 -18.89 -20.26
CA ILE A 132 -11.38 -19.77 -20.65
C ILE A 132 -12.00 -19.30 -21.97
N ARG A 133 -12.28 -18.00 -22.12
CA ARG A 133 -12.82 -17.40 -23.35
C ARG A 133 -11.88 -17.64 -24.54
N ALA A 134 -10.56 -17.49 -24.35
CA ALA A 134 -9.57 -17.73 -25.40
C ALA A 134 -9.55 -19.21 -25.85
N LYS A 135 -9.64 -20.16 -24.91
CA LYS A 135 -9.73 -21.60 -25.21
C LYS A 135 -11.00 -21.94 -25.99
N GLN A 136 -12.15 -21.41 -25.56
CA GLN A 136 -13.43 -21.64 -26.24
C GLN A 136 -13.44 -21.10 -27.67
N ARG A 137 -12.82 -19.94 -27.92
CA ARG A 137 -12.67 -19.39 -29.28
C ARG A 137 -11.84 -20.31 -30.17
N LYS A 138 -10.68 -20.80 -29.68
CA LYS A 138 -9.84 -21.74 -30.44
C LYS A 138 -10.57 -23.03 -30.80
N MET A 139 -11.38 -23.59 -29.89
CA MET A 139 -12.18 -24.80 -30.15
C MET A 139 -13.33 -24.58 -31.15
N ARG A 140 -13.81 -23.34 -31.31
CA ARG A 140 -14.88 -22.99 -32.26
C ARG A 140 -14.36 -22.73 -33.68
N THR A 141 -13.08 -22.44 -33.82
CA THR A 141 -12.40 -22.16 -35.10
C THR A 141 -11.59 -23.35 -35.63
N ALA A 142 -11.55 -24.46 -34.88
CA ALA A 142 -10.99 -25.74 -35.28
C ALA A 142 -12.12 -26.67 -35.71
#